data_AF-F1TF61-F1
#
_entry.id   AF-F1TF61-F1
#
_cell.length_a   1.000
_cell.length_b   1.000
_cell.length_c   1.000
_cell.angle_alpha   90.00
_cell.angle_beta   90.00
_cell.angle_gamma   90.00
#
_symmetry.space_group_name_H-M   'P 1'
#
loop_
_entity.id
_entity.type
_entity.pdbx_description
1 polymer ?
#
loop_
_entity_poly.entity_id
_entity_poly.type
_entity_poly.pdbx_seq_one_letter_code
_entity_poly.pdbx_strand_id
1 'polypeptide(L)'
;MIIKTDYDNPLKLIKSHDEEIVRTVLLMVRMKNRTNEFRERLGKAYRATPDNIELAFVFGMFQMLSIEKEISLSAKIFVEEALEAFDNILLVEPGYWLVRILKAKLYSMLPGSLVDDESIINELQTLIELQKKSEYKSYFIVTYIMIADFLFSFAEKQKSWDYIIESSNLNRFPVDVLPDLLVSPLKNFENKLRISGETDMADKIKYMGQDLFGKNYLK
;
A
#
# COMPACT_ATOMS: atom_id res chain seq x y z
N MET A 1 22.74 13.68 -19.88
CA MET A 1 21.52 12.99 -19.41
C MET A 1 21.50 13.17 -17.90
N ILE A 2 20.66 14.08 -17.38
CA ILE A 2 20.58 14.34 -15.94
C ILE A 2 19.69 13.23 -15.38
N ILE A 3 20.27 12.32 -14.60
CA ILE A 3 19.51 11.34 -13.83
C ILE A 3 18.83 12.16 -12.73
N LYS A 4 17.54 12.47 -12.89
CA LYS A 4 16.73 12.96 -11.78
C LYS A 4 16.73 11.87 -10.74
N THR A 5 17.19 12.18 -9.54
CA THR A 5 17.04 11.26 -8.41
C THR A 5 15.57 11.24 -8.02
N ASP A 6 15.05 10.13 -7.48
CA ASP A 6 13.66 10.03 -7.05
C ASP A 6 13.24 11.13 -6.05
N TYR A 7 14.22 11.78 -5.40
CA TYR A 7 14.05 12.91 -4.49
C TYR A 7 13.61 14.22 -5.15
N ASP A 8 13.67 14.34 -6.48
CA ASP A 8 13.32 15.56 -7.22
C ASP A 8 11.86 15.58 -7.70
N ASN A 9 11.12 14.48 -7.52
CA ASN A 9 9.73 14.38 -7.95
C ASN A 9 8.78 14.74 -6.79
N PRO A 10 7.86 15.70 -6.97
CA PRO A 10 6.92 16.06 -5.92
C PRO A 10 6.01 14.89 -5.58
N LEU A 11 5.73 14.72 -4.29
CA LEU A 11 4.81 13.69 -3.82
C LEU A 11 3.40 13.94 -4.39
N LYS A 12 2.84 12.95 -5.08
CA LYS A 12 1.46 12.97 -5.58
C LYS A 12 0.54 12.35 -4.53
N LEU A 13 -0.29 13.21 -3.94
CA LEU A 13 -1.29 12.89 -2.92
C LEU A 13 -2.51 12.20 -3.53
N ILE A 14 -3.28 11.51 -2.68
CA ILE A 14 -4.56 10.88 -3.08
C ILE A 14 -5.55 11.97 -3.47
N LYS A 15 -6.21 11.80 -4.62
CA LYS A 15 -7.29 12.66 -5.11
C LYS A 15 -8.60 11.88 -5.22
N SER A 16 -9.71 12.61 -5.37
CA SER A 16 -11.05 12.02 -5.55
C SER A 16 -11.13 11.03 -6.70
N HIS A 17 -10.42 11.28 -7.79
CA HIS A 17 -10.33 10.37 -8.95
C HIS A 17 -9.76 9.00 -8.57
N ASP A 18 -8.76 8.97 -7.70
CA ASP A 18 -8.15 7.73 -7.24
C ASP A 18 -9.16 6.93 -6.40
N GLU A 19 -9.97 7.63 -5.60
CA GLU A 19 -11.05 7.00 -4.84
C GLU A 19 -12.11 6.39 -5.74
N GLU A 20 -12.55 7.12 -6.76
CA GLU A 20 -13.53 6.65 -7.73
C GLU A 20 -13.03 5.37 -8.42
N ILE A 21 -11.76 5.34 -8.85
CA ILE A 21 -11.13 4.14 -9.42
C ILE A 21 -11.16 2.99 -8.43
N VAL A 22 -10.65 3.19 -7.20
CA VAL A 22 -10.57 2.12 -6.19
C VAL A 22 -11.96 1.56 -5.87
N ARG A 23 -12.97 2.42 -5.69
CA ARG A 23 -14.35 2.02 -5.42
C ARG A 23 -14.96 1.25 -6.60
N THR A 24 -14.66 1.68 -7.83
CA THR A 24 -15.13 1.03 -9.07
C THR A 24 -14.52 -0.36 -9.20
N VAL A 25 -13.21 -0.50 -9.02
CA VAL A 25 -12.53 -1.80 -9.07
C VAL A 25 -13.05 -2.74 -7.98
N LEU A 26 -13.24 -2.25 -6.75
CA LEU A 26 -13.82 -3.03 -5.66
C LEU A 26 -15.22 -3.56 -6.02
N LEU A 27 -16.06 -2.74 -6.67
CA LEU A 27 -17.36 -3.18 -7.17
C LEU A 27 -17.20 -4.27 -8.22
N MET A 28 -16.34 -4.06 -9.22
CA MET A 28 -16.10 -5.02 -10.31
C MET A 28 -15.66 -6.39 -9.77
N VAL A 29 -14.70 -6.41 -8.85
CA VAL A 29 -14.17 -7.65 -8.24
C VAL A 29 -15.24 -8.39 -7.43
N ARG A 30 -16.26 -7.70 -6.91
CA ARG A 30 -17.39 -8.31 -6.18
C ARG A 30 -18.45 -8.93 -7.09
N MET A 31 -18.46 -8.62 -8.39
CA MET A 31 -19.42 -9.17 -9.35
C MET A 31 -19.04 -10.60 -9.78
N LYS A 32 -19.35 -11.59 -8.94
CA LYS A 32 -18.94 -13.01 -9.06
C LYS A 32 -19.07 -13.63 -10.46
N ASN A 33 -20.08 -13.25 -11.24
CA ASN A 33 -20.36 -13.87 -12.54
C ASN A 33 -19.62 -13.21 -13.71
N ARG A 34 -18.89 -12.10 -13.48
CA ARG A 34 -18.24 -11.32 -14.55
C ARG A 34 -16.75 -11.07 -14.32
N THR A 35 -16.19 -11.53 -13.20
CA THR A 35 -14.79 -11.28 -12.83
C THR A 35 -13.81 -11.69 -13.94
N ASN A 36 -13.97 -12.88 -14.53
CA ASN A 36 -13.07 -13.36 -15.59
C ASN A 36 -13.22 -12.55 -16.88
N GLU A 37 -14.45 -12.18 -17.27
CA GLU A 37 -14.69 -11.33 -18.44
C GLU A 37 -14.03 -9.95 -18.25
N PHE A 38 -14.20 -9.35 -17.06
CA PHE A 38 -13.56 -8.08 -16.73
C PHE A 38 -12.03 -8.19 -16.75
N ARG A 39 -11.47 -9.26 -16.18
CA ARG A 39 -10.03 -9.52 -16.19
C ARG A 39 -9.48 -9.55 -17.62
N GLU A 40 -10.09 -10.34 -18.51
CA GLU A 40 -9.64 -10.45 -19.89
C GLU A 40 -9.74 -9.12 -20.65
N ARG A 41 -10.84 -8.39 -20.48
CA ARG A 41 -11.04 -7.10 -21.14
C ARG A 41 -10.06 -6.04 -20.64
N LEU A 42 -9.88 -5.94 -19.32
CA LEU A 42 -8.92 -5.01 -18.71
C LEU A 42 -7.49 -5.36 -19.13
N GLY A 43 -7.11 -6.64 -19.09
CA GLY A 43 -5.77 -7.07 -19.50
C GLY A 43 -5.48 -6.80 -20.98
N LYS A 44 -6.46 -6.99 -21.87
CA LYS A 44 -6.33 -6.62 -23.29
C LYS A 44 -6.18 -5.11 -23.47
N ALA A 45 -7.00 -4.32 -22.78
CA ALA A 45 -6.93 -2.87 -22.86
C ALA A 45 -5.59 -2.34 -22.34
N TYR A 46 -5.12 -2.82 -21.18
CA TYR A 46 -3.85 -2.44 -20.57
C TYR A 46 -2.68 -2.71 -21.52
N ARG A 47 -2.59 -3.92 -22.08
CA ARG A 47 -1.54 -4.28 -23.04
C ARG A 47 -1.59 -3.49 -24.36
N ALA A 48 -2.76 -2.99 -24.74
CA ALA A 48 -2.92 -2.17 -25.95
C ALA A 48 -2.51 -0.71 -25.74
N THR A 49 -2.50 -0.23 -24.49
CA THR A 49 -2.12 1.15 -24.15
C THR A 49 -1.23 1.19 -22.91
N PRO A 50 0.03 0.72 -23.00
CA PRO A 50 0.93 0.59 -21.85
C PRO A 50 1.27 1.92 -21.17
N ASP A 51 1.22 3.04 -21.90
CA ASP A 51 1.51 4.38 -21.34
C ASP A 51 0.31 5.00 -20.59
N ASN A 52 -0.84 4.32 -20.54
CA ASN A 52 -2.03 4.83 -19.85
C ASN A 52 -1.96 4.49 -18.35
N ILE A 53 -1.49 5.45 -17.55
CA ILE A 53 -1.36 5.36 -16.08
C ILE A 53 -2.67 4.96 -15.40
N GLU A 54 -3.80 5.53 -15.82
CA GLU A 54 -5.09 5.24 -15.20
C GLU A 54 -5.49 3.79 -15.43
N LEU A 55 -5.31 3.30 -16.66
CA LEU A 55 -5.62 1.92 -16.99
C LEU A 55 -4.67 0.94 -16.30
N ALA A 56 -3.38 1.28 -16.18
CA ALA A 56 -2.42 0.54 -15.37
C ALA A 56 -2.88 0.49 -13.91
N PHE A 57 -3.36 1.61 -13.35
CA PHE A 57 -3.82 1.67 -11.97
C PHE A 57 -5.07 0.80 -11.74
N VAL A 58 -6.07 0.90 -12.63
CA VAL A 58 -7.28 0.06 -12.63
C VAL A 58 -6.90 -1.43 -12.71
N PHE A 59 -6.01 -1.78 -13.64
CA PHE A 59 -5.60 -3.16 -13.85
C PHE A 59 -4.82 -3.72 -12.66
N GLY A 60 -3.80 -3.01 -12.15
CA GLY A 60 -3.02 -3.43 -11.01
C GLY A 60 -3.85 -3.60 -9.74
N MET A 61 -4.77 -2.66 -9.47
CA MET A 61 -5.74 -2.78 -8.38
C MET A 61 -6.66 -3.99 -8.54
N PHE A 62 -7.15 -4.25 -9.76
CA PHE A 62 -8.04 -5.39 -10.03
C PHE A 62 -7.33 -6.72 -9.78
N GLN A 63 -6.07 -6.83 -10.20
CA GLN A 63 -5.25 -8.02 -9.96
C GLN A 63 -4.94 -8.21 -8.48
N MET A 64 -4.50 -7.16 -7.80
CA MET A 64 -4.22 -7.19 -6.36
C MET A 64 -5.43 -7.67 -5.56
N LEU A 65 -6.63 -7.14 -5.83
CA LEU A 65 -7.86 -7.55 -5.16
C LEU A 65 -8.37 -8.95 -5.57
N SER A 66 -7.87 -9.50 -6.68
CA SER A 66 -8.18 -10.86 -7.11
C SER A 66 -7.34 -11.92 -6.40
N ILE A 67 -6.16 -11.56 -5.87
CA ILE A 67 -5.27 -12.48 -5.14
C ILE A 67 -5.98 -13.14 -3.96
N GLU A 68 -6.72 -12.36 -3.17
CA GLU A 68 -7.42 -12.84 -1.97
C GLU A 68 -8.52 -13.89 -2.25
N LYS A 69 -8.87 -14.11 -3.52
CA LYS A 69 -9.98 -14.99 -3.95
C LYS A 69 -9.53 -16.29 -4.62
N GLU A 70 -8.24 -16.47 -4.88
CA GLU A 70 -7.73 -17.44 -5.84
C GLU A 70 -6.75 -18.44 -5.20
N ILE A 71 -6.67 -19.65 -5.77
CA ILE A 71 -5.80 -20.74 -5.28
C ILE A 71 -4.36 -20.49 -5.78
N SER A 72 -3.35 -20.94 -5.01
CA SER A 72 -1.95 -20.47 -5.01
C SER A 72 -1.24 -20.24 -6.35
N LEU A 73 -1.53 -21.00 -7.42
CA LEU A 73 -0.82 -20.87 -8.70
C LEU A 73 -1.26 -19.62 -9.48
N SER A 74 -2.56 -19.32 -9.51
CA SER A 74 -3.11 -18.12 -10.16
C SER A 74 -2.75 -16.86 -9.39
N ALA A 75 -2.65 -16.96 -8.06
CA ALA A 75 -2.26 -15.85 -7.19
C ALA A 75 -0.90 -15.28 -7.57
N LYS A 76 0.08 -16.12 -7.96
CA LYS A 76 1.40 -15.67 -8.41
C LYS A 76 1.32 -14.78 -9.66
N ILE A 77 0.53 -15.20 -10.66
CA ILE A 77 0.35 -14.41 -11.90
C ILE A 77 -0.27 -13.05 -11.58
N PHE A 78 -1.27 -13.00 -10.69
CA PHE A 78 -1.90 -11.73 -10.33
C PHE A 78 -0.96 -10.80 -9.55
N VAL A 79 -0.07 -11.35 -8.73
CA VAL A 79 0.99 -10.56 -8.08
C VAL A 79 1.91 -9.95 -9.13
N GLU A 80 2.43 -10.77 -10.06
CA GLU A 80 3.36 -10.31 -11.10
C GLU A 80 2.71 -9.23 -11.97
N GLU A 81 1.48 -9.44 -12.45
CA GLU A 81 0.73 -8.48 -13.25
C GLU A 81 0.41 -7.19 -12.47
N ALA A 82 0.14 -7.28 -11.16
CA ALA A 82 -0.09 -6.09 -10.33
C ALA A 82 1.19 -5.28 -10.10
N LEU A 83 2.31 -5.97 -9.81
CA LEU A 83 3.61 -5.32 -9.65
C LEU A 83 4.05 -4.63 -10.93
N GLU A 84 3.95 -5.30 -12.09
CA GLU A 84 4.28 -4.73 -13.39
C GLU A 84 3.47 -3.46 -13.67
N ALA A 85 2.15 -3.50 -13.40
CA ALA A 85 1.29 -2.34 -13.59
C ALA A 85 1.67 -1.17 -12.67
N PHE A 86 1.99 -1.45 -11.40
CA PHE A 86 2.44 -0.41 -10.46
C PHE A 86 3.81 0.15 -10.83
N ASP A 87 4.74 -0.68 -11.30
CA ASP A 87 6.05 -0.24 -11.77
C ASP A 87 5.93 0.67 -12.99
N ASN A 88 5.07 0.33 -13.95
CA ASN A 88 4.81 1.19 -15.11
C ASN A 88 4.24 2.56 -14.72
N ILE A 89 3.39 2.62 -13.69
CA ILE A 89 2.92 3.91 -13.15
C ILE A 89 4.09 4.68 -12.53
N LEU A 90 4.90 4.03 -11.70
CA LEU A 90 6.00 4.68 -10.98
C LEU A 90 7.14 5.12 -11.90
N LEU A 91 7.30 4.53 -13.08
CA LEU A 91 8.22 5.02 -14.11
C LEU A 91 7.82 6.41 -14.64
N VAL A 92 6.51 6.71 -14.69
CA VAL A 92 5.99 7.99 -15.22
C VAL A 92 5.68 8.98 -14.09
N GLU A 93 5.15 8.48 -12.96
CA GLU A 93 4.83 9.24 -11.77
C GLU A 93 5.51 8.66 -10.52
N PRO A 94 6.83 8.87 -10.36
CA PRO A 94 7.58 8.31 -9.24
C PRO A 94 7.02 8.77 -7.90
N GLY A 95 6.48 9.98 -7.78
CA GLY A 95 5.92 10.50 -6.52
C GLY A 95 4.56 9.92 -6.10
N TYR A 96 3.98 8.95 -6.82
CA TYR A 96 2.61 8.50 -6.57
C TYR A 96 2.47 7.65 -5.30
N TRP A 97 2.10 8.32 -4.20
CA TRP A 97 2.04 7.74 -2.86
C TRP A 97 1.17 6.48 -2.77
N LEU A 98 -0.05 6.55 -3.32
CA LEU A 98 -1.01 5.44 -3.21
C LEU A 98 -0.47 4.17 -3.89
N VAL A 99 0.15 4.31 -5.06
CA VAL A 99 0.72 3.18 -5.80
C VAL A 99 1.89 2.56 -5.04
N ARG A 100 2.79 3.37 -4.45
CA ARG A 100 3.89 2.87 -3.62
C ARG A 100 3.38 2.08 -2.41
N ILE A 101 2.32 2.57 -1.75
CA ILE A 101 1.70 1.90 -0.61
C ILE A 101 1.00 0.60 -1.01
N LEU A 102 0.31 0.57 -2.14
CA LEU A 102 -0.31 -0.64 -2.67
C LEU A 102 0.74 -1.68 -3.07
N LYS A 103 1.84 -1.25 -3.69
CA LYS A 103 2.97 -2.12 -4.02
C LYS A 103 3.61 -2.70 -2.76
N ALA A 104 3.84 -1.88 -1.73
CA ALA A 104 4.34 -2.34 -0.44
C ALA A 104 3.38 -3.32 0.25
N LYS A 105 2.08 -3.08 0.14
CA LYS A 105 1.05 -3.98 0.69
C LYS A 105 1.05 -5.32 -0.05
N LEU A 106 1.25 -5.29 -1.37
CA LEU A 106 1.37 -6.50 -2.17
C LEU A 106 2.58 -7.33 -1.75
N TYR A 107 3.75 -6.71 -1.51
CA TYR A 107 4.90 -7.43 -0.96
C TYR A 107 4.64 -8.03 0.42
N SER A 108 3.88 -7.35 1.29
CA SER A 108 3.51 -7.90 2.62
C SER A 108 2.62 -9.15 2.54
N MET A 109 2.00 -9.41 1.39
CA MET A 109 1.19 -10.61 1.14
C MET A 109 2.03 -11.79 0.65
N LEU A 110 3.28 -11.57 0.26
CA LEU A 110 4.15 -12.59 -0.29
C LEU A 110 4.92 -13.32 0.81
N PRO A 111 5.23 -14.63 0.63
CA PRO A 111 6.20 -15.32 1.45
C PRO A 111 7.56 -14.59 1.41
N GLY A 112 8.22 -14.46 2.55
CA GLY A 112 9.49 -13.71 2.64
C GLY A 112 10.60 -14.21 1.70
N SER A 113 10.57 -15.47 1.25
CA SER A 113 11.53 -15.97 0.26
C SER A 113 11.37 -15.38 -1.15
N LEU A 114 10.32 -14.59 -1.40
CA LEU A 114 10.02 -13.96 -2.70
C LEU A 114 10.14 -12.44 -2.65
N VAL A 115 10.51 -11.86 -1.52
CA VAL A 115 10.58 -10.41 -1.31
C VAL A 115 12.05 -10.00 -1.25
N ASP A 116 12.39 -8.93 -1.98
CA ASP A 116 13.65 -8.23 -1.79
C ASP A 116 13.46 -7.23 -0.64
N ASP A 117 13.83 -7.69 0.55
CA ASP A 117 13.54 -7.05 1.83
C ASP A 117 14.21 -5.67 1.97
N GLU A 118 15.45 -5.54 1.48
CA GLU A 118 16.19 -4.27 1.51
C GLU A 118 15.58 -3.26 0.54
N SER A 119 15.19 -3.71 -0.65
CA SER A 119 14.57 -2.86 -1.66
C SER A 119 13.26 -2.24 -1.16
N ILE A 120 12.38 -3.03 -0.53
CA ILE A 120 11.11 -2.50 -0.03
C ILE A 120 11.28 -1.57 1.18
N ILE A 121 12.24 -1.84 2.07
CA ILE A 121 12.56 -0.95 3.18
C ILE A 121 13.07 0.39 2.65
N ASN A 122 14.04 0.37 1.74
CA ASN A 122 14.62 1.59 1.16
C ASN A 122 13.58 2.44 0.42
N GLU A 123 12.66 1.78 -0.28
CA GLU A 123 11.52 2.40 -0.95
C GLU A 123 10.60 3.14 0.05
N LEU A 124 10.23 2.48 1.16
CA LEU A 124 9.39 3.08 2.20
C LEU A 124 10.12 4.21 2.95
N GLN A 125 11.42 4.08 3.20
CA GLN A 125 12.24 5.16 3.78
C GLN A 125 12.27 6.38 2.86
N THR A 126 12.47 6.16 1.57
CA THR A 126 12.46 7.23 0.56
C THR A 126 11.10 7.93 0.54
N LEU A 127 10.00 7.17 0.62
CA LEU A 127 8.66 7.73 0.69
C LEU A 127 8.43 8.57 1.95
N ILE A 128 8.94 8.14 3.11
CA ILE A 128 8.89 8.92 4.36
C ILE A 128 9.65 10.24 4.21
N GLU A 129 10.83 10.23 3.60
CA GLU A 129 11.60 11.46 3.37
C GLU A 129 10.91 12.42 2.38
N LEU A 130 10.21 11.88 1.37
CA LEU A 130 9.34 12.70 0.50
C LEU A 130 8.15 13.29 1.26
N GLN A 131 7.52 12.51 2.14
CA GLN A 131 6.40 12.97 2.98
C GLN A 131 6.81 14.13 3.89
N LYS A 132 7.98 14.02 4.55
CA LYS A 132 8.53 15.06 5.44
C LYS A 132 8.76 16.40 4.74
N LYS A 133 9.00 16.38 3.42
CA LYS A 133 9.20 17.57 2.58
C LYS A 133 7.90 18.10 1.96
N SER A 134 6.79 17.40 2.13
CA SER A 134 5.49 17.71 1.53
C SER A 134 4.50 18.29 2.54
N GLU A 135 3.35 18.77 2.06
CA GLU A 135 2.23 19.09 2.94
C GLU A 135 1.75 17.83 3.67
N TYR A 136 1.76 17.88 5.01
CA TYR A 136 1.40 16.73 5.83
C TYR A 136 -0.06 16.29 5.59
N LYS A 137 -0.26 14.97 5.44
CA LYS A 137 -1.56 14.31 5.45
C LYS A 137 -1.57 13.19 6.49
N SER A 138 -2.65 13.04 7.26
CA SER A 138 -2.71 12.06 8.35
C SER A 138 -2.56 10.60 7.90
N TYR A 139 -2.95 10.29 6.66
CA TYR A 139 -2.73 8.95 6.10
C TYR A 139 -1.25 8.59 5.88
N PHE A 140 -0.32 9.56 5.95
CA PHE A 140 1.12 9.29 5.89
C PHE A 140 1.63 8.39 7.00
N ILE A 141 0.91 8.31 8.13
CA ILE A 141 1.21 7.36 9.22
C ILE A 141 1.20 5.92 8.69
N VAL A 142 0.40 5.59 7.68
CA VAL A 142 0.37 4.25 7.08
C VAL A 142 1.75 3.81 6.60
N THR A 143 2.53 4.70 5.98
CA THR A 143 3.89 4.40 5.51
C THR A 143 4.82 4.01 6.66
N TYR A 144 4.74 4.74 7.78
CA TYR A 144 5.51 4.45 9.00
C TYR A 144 5.17 3.09 9.59
N ILE A 145 3.88 2.74 9.58
CA ILE A 145 3.42 1.45 10.09
C ILE A 145 3.87 0.32 9.19
N MET A 146 3.84 0.51 7.87
CA MET A 146 4.29 -0.50 6.93
C MET A 146 5.78 -0.77 7.04
N ILE A 147 6.62 0.27 7.11
CA ILE A 147 8.07 0.06 7.29
C ILE A 147 8.38 -0.60 8.63
N ALA A 148 7.67 -0.21 9.70
CA ALA A 148 7.84 -0.84 11.00
C ALA A 148 7.46 -2.33 10.94
N ASP A 149 6.38 -2.68 10.25
CA ASP A 149 5.98 -4.08 10.07
C ASP A 149 7.05 -4.90 9.33
N PHE A 150 7.60 -4.37 8.24
CA PHE A 150 8.70 -5.01 7.51
C PHE A 150 9.93 -5.19 8.42
N LEU A 151 10.39 -4.13 9.07
CA LEU A 151 11.55 -4.20 9.97
C LEU A 151 11.33 -5.21 11.11
N PHE A 152 10.13 -5.27 11.68
CA PHE A 152 9.80 -6.26 12.70
C PHE A 152 9.89 -7.69 12.16
N SER A 153 9.34 -7.92 10.97
CA SER A 153 9.41 -9.23 10.29
C SER A 153 10.83 -9.66 9.94
N PHE A 154 11.77 -8.73 9.79
CA PHE A 154 13.19 -9.01 9.57
C PHE A 154 14.05 -8.95 10.84
N ALA A 155 13.44 -9.08 12.02
CA ALA A 155 14.11 -9.06 13.32
C ALA A 155 14.85 -7.74 13.65
N GLU A 156 14.59 -6.65 12.93
CA GLU A 156 15.09 -5.29 13.17
C GLU A 156 14.18 -4.55 14.16
N LYS A 157 13.94 -5.18 15.31
CA LYS A 157 12.90 -4.81 16.27
C LYS A 157 13.02 -3.37 16.78
N GLN A 158 14.23 -2.93 17.12
CA GLN A 158 14.45 -1.57 17.62
C GLN A 158 14.09 -0.52 16.56
N LYS A 159 14.54 -0.70 15.30
CA LYS A 159 14.21 0.21 14.21
C LYS A 159 12.70 0.25 13.96
N SER A 160 12.02 -0.90 14.03
CA SER A 160 10.56 -0.96 13.97
C SER A 160 9.92 -0.09 15.05
N TRP A 161 10.38 -0.20 16.30
CA TRP A 161 9.86 0.61 17.40
C TRP A 161 10.10 2.10 17.20
N ASP A 162 11.27 2.49 16.68
CA ASP A 162 11.60 3.89 16.41
C ASP A 162 10.58 4.50 15.44
N TYR A 163 10.19 3.78 14.37
CA TYR A 163 9.14 4.23 13.44
C TYR A 163 7.74 4.29 14.06
N ILE A 164 7.38 3.34 14.95
CA ILE A 164 6.11 3.38 15.69
C ILE A 164 6.08 4.62 16.62
N ILE A 165 7.19 4.90 17.30
CA ILE A 165 7.30 6.04 18.21
C ILE A 165 7.27 7.35 17.42
N GLU A 166 8.04 7.47 16.33
CA GLU A 166 8.04 8.65 15.47
C GLU A 166 6.61 8.95 14.97
N SER A 167 5.94 7.94 14.41
CA SER A 167 4.57 8.11 13.91
C SER A 167 3.55 8.46 14.99
N SER A 168 3.72 7.95 16.23
CA SER A 168 2.82 8.27 17.34
C SER A 168 2.87 9.74 17.78
N ASN A 169 3.95 10.45 17.42
CA ASN A 169 4.12 11.89 17.69
C ASN A 169 3.60 12.78 16.54
N LEU A 170 3.15 12.20 15.43
CA LEU A 170 2.59 12.96 14.31
C LEU A 170 1.14 13.39 14.60
N ASN A 171 0.66 14.40 13.86
CA ASN A 171 -0.69 14.92 14.00
C ASN A 171 -1.74 13.91 13.53
N ARG A 172 -2.59 13.45 14.44
CA ARG A 172 -3.62 12.45 14.16
C ARG A 172 -4.97 13.11 13.96
N PHE A 173 -5.37 13.26 12.70
CA PHE A 173 -6.72 13.63 12.30
C PHE A 173 -7.37 12.48 11.54
N PRO A 174 -8.71 12.35 11.57
CA PRO A 174 -9.40 11.30 10.84
C PRO A 174 -9.04 11.29 9.36
N VAL A 175 -8.75 10.11 8.83
CA VAL A 175 -8.50 9.88 7.41
C VAL A 175 -9.83 9.82 6.67
N ASP A 176 -10.04 10.74 5.75
CA ASP A 176 -11.24 10.88 4.92
C ASP A 176 -11.15 10.13 3.59
N VAL A 177 -9.93 9.95 3.05
CA VAL A 177 -9.69 9.23 1.80
C VAL A 177 -9.43 7.74 2.01
N LEU A 178 -10.17 6.89 1.31
CA LEU A 178 -9.96 5.41 1.30
C LEU A 178 -9.75 4.74 2.68
N PRO A 179 -10.49 5.11 3.76
CA PRO A 179 -10.18 4.62 5.10
C PRO A 179 -10.30 3.09 5.24
N ASP A 180 -11.22 2.46 4.49
CA ASP A 180 -11.41 1.00 4.50
C ASP A 180 -10.20 0.24 3.93
N LEU A 181 -9.46 0.87 3.01
CA LEU A 181 -8.27 0.29 2.38
C LEU A 181 -7.03 0.52 3.25
N LEU A 182 -6.89 1.75 3.76
CA LEU A 182 -5.70 2.22 4.46
C LEU A 182 -5.64 1.76 5.93
N VAL A 183 -6.73 1.25 6.48
CA VAL A 183 -6.77 0.72 7.85
C VAL A 183 -6.05 -0.63 8.00
N SER A 184 -5.98 -1.43 6.93
CA SER A 184 -5.51 -2.82 7.02
C SER A 184 -4.07 -2.97 7.51
N PRO A 185 -3.08 -2.15 7.10
CA PRO A 185 -1.71 -2.29 7.57
C PRO A 185 -1.60 -2.13 9.10
N LEU A 186 -2.35 -1.18 9.68
CA LEU A 186 -2.36 -0.98 11.14
C LEU A 186 -2.94 -2.18 11.88
N LYS A 187 -4.08 -2.70 11.43
CA LYS A 187 -4.70 -3.88 12.06
C LYS A 187 -3.81 -5.12 11.98
N ASN A 188 -3.24 -5.35 10.80
CA ASN A 188 -2.41 -6.52 10.57
C ASN A 188 -1.17 -6.46 11.46
N PHE A 189 -0.51 -5.31 11.54
CA PHE A 189 0.69 -5.17 12.35
C PHE A 189 0.38 -5.14 13.86
N GLU A 190 -0.69 -4.49 14.30
CA GLU A 190 -1.17 -4.58 15.69
C GLU A 190 -1.34 -6.05 16.10
N ASN A 191 -2.09 -6.82 15.30
CA ASN A 191 -2.35 -8.22 15.59
C ASN A 191 -1.05 -9.04 15.64
N LYS A 192 -0.12 -8.80 14.70
CA LYS A 192 1.20 -9.44 14.68
C LYS A 192 1.96 -9.17 15.98
N LEU A 193 2.02 -7.91 16.42
CA LEU A 193 2.68 -7.53 17.67
C LEU A 193 2.02 -8.18 18.90
N ARG A 194 0.68 -8.23 18.96
CA ARG A 194 -0.02 -8.90 20.07
C ARG A 194 0.29 -10.38 20.14
N ILE A 195 0.29 -11.08 19.00
CA ILE A 195 0.64 -12.51 18.92
C ILE A 195 2.07 -12.74 19.41
N SER A 196 2.99 -11.81 19.10
CA SER A 196 4.38 -11.85 19.56
C SER A 196 4.60 -11.37 21.00
N GLY A 197 3.56 -10.92 21.72
CA GLY A 197 3.66 -10.44 23.10
C GLY A 197 4.09 -8.97 23.26
N GLU A 198 4.25 -8.23 22.15
CA GLU A 198 4.72 -6.84 22.12
C GLU A 198 3.58 -5.84 22.40
N THR A 199 2.98 -5.97 23.59
CA THR A 199 1.71 -5.32 23.93
C THR A 199 1.78 -3.79 23.90
N ASP A 200 2.85 -3.18 24.41
CA ASP A 200 3.00 -1.72 24.46
C ASP A 200 2.99 -1.09 23.07
N MET A 201 3.67 -1.73 22.11
CA MET A 201 3.73 -1.26 20.73
C MET A 201 2.44 -1.54 19.98
N ALA A 202 1.80 -2.69 20.24
CA ALA A 202 0.47 -2.97 19.72
C ALA A 202 -0.55 -1.91 20.18
N ASP A 203 -0.51 -1.51 21.45
CA ASP A 203 -1.41 -0.49 21.98
C ASP A 203 -1.17 0.89 21.35
N LYS A 204 0.09 1.27 21.08
CA LYS A 204 0.40 2.48 20.30
C LYS A 204 -0.24 2.45 18.92
N ILE A 205 -0.10 1.34 18.18
CA ILE A 205 -0.73 1.19 16.85
C ILE A 205 -2.26 1.25 16.96
N LYS A 206 -2.83 0.60 17.97
CA LYS A 206 -4.28 0.62 18.24
C LYS A 206 -4.78 2.05 18.44
N TYR A 207 -4.12 2.84 19.29
CA TYR A 207 -4.54 4.22 19.53
C TYR A 207 -4.42 5.09 18.27
N MET A 208 -3.32 4.97 17.52
CA MET A 208 -3.19 5.64 16.23
C MET A 208 -4.32 5.23 15.27
N GLY A 209 -4.61 3.94 15.18
CA GLY A 209 -5.66 3.41 14.32
C GLY A 209 -7.06 3.89 14.69
N GLN A 210 -7.35 4.01 15.99
CA GLN A 210 -8.61 4.56 16.49
C GLN A 210 -8.76 6.04 16.14
N ASP A 211 -7.73 6.85 16.32
CA ASP A 211 -7.76 8.28 15.99
C ASP A 211 -7.92 8.52 14.48
N LEU A 212 -7.21 7.73 13.67
CA LEU A 212 -7.19 7.88 12.21
C LEU A 212 -8.43 7.31 11.53
N PHE A 213 -8.90 6.14 11.95
CA PHE A 213 -9.92 5.37 11.21
C PHE A 213 -11.22 5.14 11.99
N GLY A 214 -11.27 5.49 13.29
CA GLY A 214 -12.46 5.44 14.12
C GLY A 214 -13.21 4.11 14.00
N LYS A 215 -14.46 4.16 13.52
CA LYS A 215 -15.31 2.98 13.33
C LYS A 215 -14.72 1.95 12.37
N ASN A 216 -13.92 2.36 11.37
CA ASN A 216 -13.29 1.42 10.45
C ASN A 216 -12.16 0.63 11.12
N TYR A 217 -11.58 1.16 12.20
CA TYR A 217 -10.62 0.43 13.02
C TYR A 217 -11.28 -0.62 13.92
N LEU A 218 -12.47 -0.33 14.46
CA LEU A 218 -13.12 -1.16 15.47
C LEU A 218 -13.91 -2.36 14.90
N LYS A 219 -14.18 -2.36 13.58
CA LYS A 219 -14.83 -3.48 12.88
C LYS A 219 -13.89 -4.65 12.66
#